data_AF-A0A3C7WDP3-F1
#
_entry.id   AF-A0A3C7WDP3-F1
#
_cell.length_a   1.000
_cell.length_b   1.000
_cell.length_c   1.000
_cell.angle_alpha   90.00
_cell.angle_beta   90.00
_cell.angle_gamma   90.00
#
_symmetry.space_group_name_H-M   'P 1'
#
loop_
_entity.id
_entity.type
_entity.pdbx_description
1 polymer ?
#
loop_
_entity_poly.entity_id
_entity_poly.type
_entity_poly.pdbx_seq_one_letter_code
_entity_poly.pdbx_strand_id
1 'polypeptide(L)'
;MDKDYSRDAMLDFLREAVHAGLINPAVARSRRNAALELFAHLTEAEAEDLRRVDVDELAARCHKLQGGTVRPEVLSLYAGRLREALDDYFRYREAPDGFVARRTERQGPRRRGSEQSRTAEEAALEQLRLDETRYRPDIVPIPLRPGTVLYLHGVPADLSAAEARKIARVVEALADEPAGEE
;
A
#
# COMPACT_ATOMS: atom_id res chain seq x y z
N MET A 1 -18.08 -23.65 -13.01
CA MET A 1 -17.14 -22.54 -13.25
C MET A 1 -16.12 -22.58 -12.14
N ASP A 2 -14.87 -22.83 -12.47
CA ASP A 2 -13.79 -22.84 -11.50
C ASP A 2 -13.60 -21.41 -10.98
N LYS A 3 -13.66 -21.23 -9.67
CA LYS A 3 -13.54 -19.91 -9.05
C LYS A 3 -12.06 -19.71 -8.76
N ASP A 4 -11.46 -18.74 -9.43
CA ASP A 4 -10.06 -18.41 -9.24
C ASP A 4 -9.88 -17.74 -7.86
N TYR A 5 -9.09 -18.36 -6.98
CA TYR A 5 -8.75 -17.85 -5.65
C TYR A 5 -7.28 -17.41 -5.55
N SER A 6 -6.59 -17.25 -6.69
CA SER A 6 -5.20 -16.84 -6.73
C SER A 6 -4.98 -15.40 -6.28
N ARG A 7 -3.72 -15.11 -5.96
CA ARG A 7 -3.20 -13.76 -5.69
C ARG A 7 -3.61 -12.75 -6.76
N ASP A 8 -3.35 -13.06 -8.02
CA ASP A 8 -3.56 -12.13 -9.13
C ASP A 8 -5.05 -11.86 -9.33
N ALA A 9 -5.88 -12.90 -9.18
CA ALA A 9 -7.32 -12.79 -9.26
C ALA A 9 -7.92 -11.89 -8.16
N MET A 10 -7.32 -11.87 -6.95
CA MET A 10 -7.70 -10.93 -5.89
C MET A 10 -7.28 -9.48 -6.21
N LEU A 11 -6.07 -9.28 -6.73
CA LEU A 11 -5.58 -7.95 -7.12
C LEU A 11 -6.41 -7.36 -8.26
N ASP A 12 -6.89 -8.20 -9.16
CA ASP A 12 -7.78 -7.84 -10.25
C ASP A 12 -9.19 -7.52 -9.76
N PHE A 13 -9.73 -8.30 -8.82
CA PHE A 13 -10.97 -7.96 -8.13
C PHE A 13 -10.93 -6.56 -7.51
N LEU A 14 -9.85 -6.20 -6.79
CA LEU A 14 -9.73 -4.87 -6.18
C LEU A 14 -9.74 -3.73 -7.23
N ARG A 15 -9.24 -4.00 -8.45
CA ARG A 15 -9.27 -3.05 -9.57
C ARG A 15 -10.68 -2.95 -10.16
N GLU A 16 -11.29 -4.09 -10.46
CA GLU A 16 -12.63 -4.18 -11.07
C GLU A 16 -13.73 -3.66 -10.14
N ALA A 17 -13.64 -3.97 -8.84
CA ALA A 17 -14.60 -3.50 -7.85
C ALA A 17 -14.62 -1.97 -7.70
N VAL A 18 -13.51 -1.29 -8.00
CA VAL A 18 -13.47 0.19 -8.07
C VAL A 18 -14.18 0.68 -9.33
N HIS A 19 -13.89 0.09 -10.49
CA HIS A 19 -14.54 0.46 -11.74
C HIS A 19 -16.05 0.23 -11.72
N ALA A 20 -16.50 -0.85 -11.06
CA ALA A 20 -17.90 -1.16 -10.85
C ALA A 20 -18.57 -0.33 -9.72
N GLY A 21 -17.82 0.54 -9.04
CA GLY A 21 -18.34 1.38 -7.95
C GLY A 21 -18.70 0.61 -6.67
N LEU A 22 -18.29 -0.66 -6.57
CA LEU A 22 -18.58 -1.55 -5.43
C LEU A 22 -17.71 -1.22 -4.21
N ILE A 23 -16.48 -0.73 -4.44
CA ILE A 23 -15.52 -0.34 -3.41
C ILE A 23 -15.02 1.09 -3.67
N ASN A 24 -14.88 1.87 -2.60
CA ASN A 24 -14.28 3.20 -2.68
C ASN A 24 -12.81 3.13 -3.17
N PRO A 25 -12.38 3.97 -4.13
CA PRO A 25 -11.02 3.95 -4.68
C PRO A 25 -9.91 4.07 -3.63
N ALA A 26 -10.10 4.87 -2.57
CA ALA A 26 -9.12 5.01 -1.50
C ALA A 26 -9.00 3.75 -0.65
N VAL A 27 -10.12 3.06 -0.40
CA VAL A 27 -10.16 1.79 0.34
C VAL A 27 -9.51 0.68 -0.48
N ALA A 28 -9.83 0.58 -1.77
CA ALA A 28 -9.21 -0.40 -2.66
C ALA A 28 -7.69 -0.21 -2.78
N ARG A 29 -7.22 1.04 -2.91
CA ARG A 29 -5.79 1.35 -2.91
C ARG A 29 -5.11 0.94 -1.61
N SER A 30 -5.71 1.29 -0.47
CA SER A 30 -5.20 0.94 0.86
C SER A 30 -5.07 -0.57 1.06
N ARG A 31 -6.09 -1.33 0.64
CA ARG A 31 -6.10 -2.80 0.68
C ARG A 31 -5.10 -3.41 -0.31
N ARG A 32 -4.99 -2.87 -1.52
CA ARG A 32 -4.02 -3.33 -2.52
C ARG A 32 -2.59 -3.16 -2.03
N ASN A 33 -2.26 -2.01 -1.42
CA ASN A 33 -0.92 -1.78 -0.88
C ASN A 33 -0.60 -2.77 0.25
N ALA A 34 -1.53 -2.97 1.18
CA ALA A 34 -1.36 -3.96 2.25
C ALA A 34 -1.21 -5.39 1.69
N ALA A 35 -2.00 -5.75 0.67
CA ALA A 35 -1.91 -7.05 0.01
C ALA A 35 -0.55 -7.22 -0.67
N LEU A 36 -0.06 -6.24 -1.45
CA LEU A 36 1.24 -6.33 -2.12
C LEU A 36 2.41 -6.51 -1.14
N GLU A 37 2.39 -5.78 -0.02
CA GLU A 37 3.42 -5.90 1.02
C GLU A 37 3.44 -7.30 1.64
N LEU A 38 2.27 -7.82 2.03
CA LEU A 38 2.17 -9.13 2.67
C LEU A 38 2.36 -10.28 1.67
N PHE A 39 1.90 -10.11 0.43
CA PHE A 39 1.97 -11.12 -0.63
C PHE A 39 3.39 -11.37 -1.16
N ALA A 40 4.32 -10.46 -0.90
CA ALA A 40 5.74 -10.70 -1.14
C ALA A 40 6.30 -11.89 -0.33
N HIS A 41 5.58 -12.33 0.70
CA HIS A 41 6.00 -13.40 1.61
C HIS A 41 5.12 -14.66 1.53
N LEU A 42 4.22 -14.75 0.53
CA LEU A 42 3.45 -15.96 0.28
C LEU A 42 4.34 -17.07 -0.26
N THR A 43 3.99 -18.31 0.09
CA THR A 43 4.47 -19.48 -0.65
C THR A 43 3.72 -19.64 -1.96
N GLU A 44 4.27 -20.39 -2.90
CA GLU A 44 3.65 -20.66 -4.20
C GLU A 44 2.25 -21.30 -4.06
N ALA A 45 2.11 -22.28 -3.16
CA ALA A 45 0.84 -22.93 -2.87
C ALA A 45 -0.23 -22.00 -2.27
N GLU A 46 0.20 -20.98 -1.52
CA GLU A 46 -0.71 -19.96 -0.97
C GLU A 46 -1.04 -18.87 -2.01
N ALA A 47 -0.11 -18.57 -2.92
CA ALA A 47 -0.34 -17.62 -4.01
C ALA A 47 -1.33 -18.18 -5.06
N GLU A 48 -1.33 -19.49 -5.26
CA GLU A 48 -2.31 -20.18 -6.12
C GLU A 48 -3.71 -20.24 -5.48
N ASP A 49 -3.79 -20.40 -4.15
CA ASP A 49 -5.06 -20.45 -3.42
C ASP A 49 -4.99 -19.68 -2.09
N LEU A 50 -5.52 -18.46 -2.12
CA LEU A 50 -5.55 -17.56 -0.96
C LEU A 50 -6.41 -18.07 0.20
N ARG A 51 -7.25 -19.09 0.02
CA ARG A 51 -8.02 -19.71 1.12
C ARG A 51 -7.11 -20.46 2.09
N ARG A 52 -5.88 -20.77 1.67
CA ARG A 52 -4.86 -21.44 2.47
C ARG A 52 -4.03 -20.45 3.30
N VAL A 53 -4.21 -19.15 3.08
CA VAL A 53 -3.46 -18.10 3.76
C VAL A 53 -4.02 -17.84 5.15
N ASP A 54 -3.19 -18.07 6.17
CA ASP A 54 -3.38 -17.46 7.48
C ASP A 54 -2.71 -16.08 7.49
N VAL A 55 -3.52 -15.03 7.65
CA VAL A 55 -3.05 -13.64 7.61
C VAL A 55 -2.17 -13.30 8.82
N ASP A 56 -2.43 -13.90 9.99
CA ASP A 56 -1.62 -13.69 11.19
C ASP A 56 -0.25 -14.35 11.03
N GLU A 57 -0.22 -15.57 10.50
CA GLU A 57 1.03 -16.27 10.20
C GLU A 57 1.84 -15.55 9.12
N LEU A 58 1.17 -15.03 8.08
CA LEU A 58 1.80 -14.23 7.04
C LEU A 58 2.42 -12.95 7.60
N ALA A 59 1.71 -12.22 8.47
CA ALA A 59 2.23 -11.03 9.13
C ALA A 59 3.44 -11.36 10.03
N ALA A 60 3.41 -12.50 10.74
CA ALA A 60 4.54 -12.95 11.54
C ALA A 60 5.77 -13.30 10.67
N ARG A 61 5.57 -13.93 9.50
CA ARG A 61 6.64 -14.18 8.52
C ARG A 61 7.26 -12.88 8.01
N CYS A 62 6.45 -11.87 7.70
CA CYS A 62 6.93 -10.54 7.32
C CYS A 62 7.84 -9.94 8.40
N HIS A 63 7.42 -9.98 9.66
CA HIS A 63 8.20 -9.46 10.79
C HIS A 63 9.55 -10.17 10.94
N LYS A 64 9.57 -11.51 10.79
CA LYS A 64 10.78 -12.33 10.93
C LYS A 64 11.77 -12.16 9.78
N LEU A 65 11.27 -12.03 8.54
CA LEU A 65 12.10 -11.93 7.32
C LEU A 65 12.64 -10.52 7.09
N GLN A 66 11.87 -9.47 7.41
CA GLN A 66 12.32 -8.08 7.25
C GLN A 66 13.14 -7.56 8.45
N GLY A 67 13.65 -8.43 9.33
CA GLY A 67 14.56 -8.05 10.42
C GLY A 67 14.02 -6.97 11.38
N GLY A 68 12.70 -6.81 11.50
CA GLY A 68 12.08 -5.76 12.33
C GLY A 68 12.07 -4.36 11.72
N THR A 69 12.43 -4.19 10.44
CA THR A 69 12.43 -2.85 9.79
C THR A 69 11.02 -2.26 9.66
N VAL A 70 9.99 -3.10 9.62
CA VAL A 70 8.59 -2.65 9.65
C VAL A 70 8.05 -2.77 11.07
N ARG A 71 7.56 -1.64 11.60
CA ARG A 71 6.99 -1.59 12.95
C ARG A 71 5.77 -2.54 13.08
N PRO A 72 5.62 -3.26 14.20
CA PRO A 72 4.55 -4.23 14.40
C PRO A 72 3.14 -3.62 14.27
N GLU A 73 2.97 -2.35 14.61
CA GLU A 73 1.69 -1.64 14.46
C GLU A 73 1.31 -1.40 12.98
N VAL A 74 2.31 -1.29 12.08
CA VAL A 74 2.07 -1.22 10.63
C VAL A 74 1.57 -2.57 10.12
N LEU A 75 2.24 -3.66 10.54
CA LEU A 75 1.91 -5.02 10.12
C LEU A 75 0.51 -5.41 10.59
N SER A 76 0.14 -5.06 11.83
CA SER A 76 -1.21 -5.29 12.34
C SER A 76 -2.28 -4.58 11.51
N LEU A 77 -2.02 -3.33 11.10
CA LEU A 77 -2.93 -2.58 10.22
C LEU A 77 -3.03 -3.22 8.82
N TYR A 78 -1.91 -3.66 8.24
CA TYR A 78 -1.91 -4.34 6.94
C TYR A 78 -2.62 -5.69 7.01
N ALA A 79 -2.41 -6.46 8.08
CA ALA A 79 -3.13 -7.69 8.35
C ALA A 79 -4.65 -7.45 8.44
N GLY A 80 -5.08 -6.41 9.18
CA GLY A 80 -6.49 -6.01 9.24
C GLY A 80 -7.08 -5.68 7.87
N ARG A 81 -6.36 -4.89 7.06
CA ARG A 81 -6.79 -4.52 5.70
C ARG A 81 -6.84 -5.72 4.76
N LEU A 82 -5.87 -6.64 4.86
CA LEU A 82 -5.84 -7.86 4.06
C LEU A 82 -7.00 -8.79 4.43
N ARG A 83 -7.30 -8.99 5.72
CA ARG A 83 -8.47 -9.77 6.15
C ARG A 83 -9.76 -9.20 5.57
N GLU A 84 -9.98 -7.89 5.70
CA GLU A 84 -11.17 -7.25 5.12
C GLU A 84 -11.22 -7.43 3.59
N ALA A 85 -10.08 -7.36 2.91
CA ALA A 85 -10.00 -7.52 1.46
C ALA A 85 -10.29 -8.96 1.02
N LEU A 86 -9.78 -9.96 1.76
CA LEU A 86 -10.03 -11.39 1.50
C LEU A 86 -11.50 -11.75 1.78
N ASP A 87 -12.09 -11.24 2.86
CA ASP A 87 -13.52 -11.42 3.18
C ASP A 87 -14.41 -10.90 2.04
N ASP A 88 -14.17 -9.66 1.60
CA ASP A 88 -14.89 -9.05 0.48
C ASP A 88 -14.65 -9.83 -0.83
N TYR A 89 -13.42 -10.27 -1.09
CA TYR A 89 -13.07 -11.05 -2.27
C TYR A 89 -13.78 -12.40 -2.32
N PHE A 90 -13.73 -13.16 -1.23
CA PHE A 90 -14.36 -14.48 -1.15
C PHE A 90 -15.88 -14.37 -1.29
N ARG A 91 -16.49 -13.38 -0.65
CA ARG A 91 -17.91 -13.07 -0.83
C ARG A 91 -18.27 -12.72 -2.27
N TYR A 92 -17.44 -11.91 -2.93
CA TYR A 92 -17.64 -11.57 -4.34
C TYR A 92 -17.55 -12.80 -5.24
N ARG A 93 -16.58 -13.70 -4.99
CA ARG A 93 -16.45 -14.98 -5.70
C ARG A 93 -17.62 -15.92 -5.42
N GLU A 94 -18.22 -15.85 -4.24
CA GLU A 94 -19.38 -16.66 -3.87
C GLU A 94 -20.66 -16.17 -4.54
N ALA A 95 -20.93 -14.87 -4.52
CA ALA A 95 -22.14 -14.25 -5.03
C ALA A 95 -21.86 -12.90 -5.74
N PRO A 96 -21.44 -12.90 -7.01
CA PRO A 96 -21.06 -11.69 -7.74
C PRO A 96 -22.26 -10.77 -8.02
N ASP A 97 -23.43 -11.32 -8.36
CA ASP A 97 -24.63 -10.55 -8.75
C ASP A 97 -25.27 -9.74 -7.61
N GLY A 98 -24.92 -10.04 -6.35
CA GLY A 98 -25.48 -9.39 -5.16
C GLY A 98 -24.44 -8.77 -4.24
N PHE A 99 -23.19 -8.65 -4.70
CA PHE A 99 -22.10 -8.17 -3.84
C PHE A 99 -22.26 -6.69 -3.52
N VAL A 100 -22.39 -6.39 -2.22
CA VAL A 100 -22.23 -5.05 -1.66
C VAL A 100 -21.10 -5.13 -0.66
N ALA A 101 -20.04 -4.34 -0.87
CA ALA A 101 -18.94 -4.28 0.08
C ALA A 101 -19.47 -3.82 1.45
N ARG A 102 -18.97 -4.44 2.53
CA ARG A 102 -19.47 -4.30 3.91
C ARG A 102 -19.53 -2.85 4.46
N ARG A 103 -18.97 -1.87 3.73
CA ARG A 103 -18.95 -0.45 4.08
C ARG A 103 -19.93 0.44 3.30
N THR A 104 -20.59 -0.07 2.27
CA THR A 104 -21.52 0.73 1.44
C THR A 104 -22.93 0.82 2.07
N GLU A 105 -23.26 -0.03 3.04
CA GLU A 105 -24.57 -0.05 3.73
C GLU A 105 -24.71 0.95 4.89
N ARG A 106 -23.72 1.82 5.18
CA ARG A 106 -23.77 2.77 6.31
C ARG A 106 -23.69 4.25 5.95
N GLN A 107 -24.21 4.64 4.79
CA GLN A 107 -24.55 6.06 4.53
C GLN A 107 -26.04 6.34 4.82
N GLY A 108 -26.48 5.98 6.02
CA GLY A 108 -27.67 6.57 6.64
C GLY A 108 -27.27 7.72 7.56
N PRO A 109 -28.09 8.78 7.71
CA PRO A 109 -27.73 9.95 8.50
C PRO A 109 -27.45 9.58 9.96
N ARG A 110 -26.29 10.03 10.44
CA ARG A 110 -25.70 9.78 11.76
C ARG A 110 -26.71 9.91 12.90
N ARG A 111 -27.00 8.80 13.59
CA ARG A 111 -27.44 8.83 14.99
C ARG A 111 -26.27 8.44 15.89
N ARG A 112 -25.93 9.36 16.79
CA ARG A 112 -24.98 9.17 17.89
C ARG A 112 -25.44 8.01 18.77
N GLY A 113 -24.52 7.11 19.08
CA GLY A 113 -24.71 6.04 20.06
C GLY A 113 -23.65 4.96 19.91
N SER A 114 -22.56 5.12 20.65
CA SER A 114 -21.64 4.08 21.16
C SER A 114 -21.48 2.78 20.35
N GLU A 115 -20.33 2.62 19.69
CA GLU A 115 -19.30 1.66 20.10
C GLU A 115 -18.10 1.76 19.15
N GLN A 116 -16.93 1.93 19.76
CA GLN A 116 -15.60 1.97 19.15
C GLN A 116 -15.33 3.17 18.24
N SER A 117 -14.97 4.28 18.90
CA SER A 117 -14.22 5.38 18.32
C SER A 117 -12.97 4.83 17.59
N ARG A 118 -13.07 4.62 16.28
CA ARG A 118 -11.96 4.93 15.38
C ARG A 118 -11.74 6.43 15.53
N THR A 119 -10.84 6.80 16.43
CA THR A 119 -10.67 8.18 16.85
C THR A 119 -10.31 9.02 15.63
N ALA A 120 -10.67 10.30 15.66
CA ALA A 120 -10.20 11.25 14.67
C ALA A 120 -8.66 11.25 14.58
N GLU A 121 -7.96 10.75 15.61
CA GLU A 121 -6.54 10.40 15.59
C GLU A 121 -6.19 9.25 14.65
N GLU A 122 -6.92 8.14 14.59
CA GLU A 122 -6.64 7.08 13.59
C GLU A 122 -6.88 7.59 12.16
N ALA A 123 -7.90 8.43 11.95
CA ALA A 123 -8.14 9.06 10.65
C ALA A 123 -7.09 10.14 10.33
N ALA A 124 -6.59 10.88 11.32
CA ALA A 124 -5.50 11.84 11.17
C ALA A 124 -4.15 11.15 10.99
N LEU A 125 -3.90 10.02 11.66
CA LEU A 125 -2.76 9.11 11.46
C LEU A 125 -2.86 8.41 10.11
N GLU A 126 -4.06 8.10 9.61
CA GLU A 126 -4.28 7.54 8.28
C GLU A 126 -4.11 8.60 7.19
N GLN A 127 -4.51 9.85 7.44
CA GLN A 127 -4.20 10.99 6.56
C GLN A 127 -2.71 11.33 6.58
N LEU A 128 -2.09 11.42 7.76
CA LEU A 128 -0.64 11.57 7.92
C LEU A 128 0.08 10.40 7.25
N ARG A 129 -0.39 9.14 7.35
CA ARG A 129 0.25 7.97 6.68
C ARG A 129 0.06 7.90 5.17
N LEU A 130 -1.11 8.30 4.68
CA LEU A 130 -1.37 8.44 3.25
C LEU A 130 -0.49 9.56 2.66
N ASP A 131 -0.15 10.56 3.48
CA ASP A 131 0.87 11.57 3.20
C ASP A 131 2.30 11.04 3.40
N GLU A 132 2.61 10.23 4.42
CA GLU A 132 3.94 9.62 4.70
C GLU A 132 4.33 8.58 3.64
N THR A 133 3.37 7.99 2.92
CA THR A 133 3.70 7.16 1.75
C THR A 133 4.20 8.03 0.57
N ARG A 134 3.98 9.35 0.61
CA ARG A 134 4.60 10.36 -0.26
C ARG A 134 5.73 11.14 0.42
N TYR A 135 5.77 11.13 1.75
CA TYR A 135 6.77 11.81 2.58
C TYR A 135 7.43 10.78 3.51
N ARG A 136 8.22 9.89 2.91
CA ARG A 136 9.38 9.39 3.63
C ARG A 136 10.28 10.62 3.83
N PRO A 137 10.52 11.11 5.06
CA PRO A 137 11.38 12.28 5.26
C PRO A 137 12.80 12.04 4.72
N ASP A 138 13.17 10.77 4.57
CA ASP A 138 14.38 10.27 3.94
C ASP A 138 14.34 10.26 2.40
N ILE A 139 13.18 10.42 1.74
CA ILE A 139 13.04 10.37 0.27
C ILE A 139 12.49 11.68 -0.30
N VAL A 140 13.32 12.39 -1.06
CA VAL A 140 12.95 13.65 -1.73
C VAL A 140 12.81 13.43 -3.25
N PRO A 141 11.62 13.58 -3.85
CA PRO A 141 11.45 13.48 -5.29
C PRO A 141 11.92 14.76 -6.02
N ILE A 142 12.79 14.60 -7.00
CA ILE A 142 13.28 15.66 -7.89
C ILE A 142 12.78 15.36 -9.31
N PRO A 143 11.78 16.10 -9.83
CA PRO A 143 11.37 15.97 -11.22
C PRO A 143 12.45 16.54 -12.14
N LEU A 144 12.86 15.77 -13.16
CA LEU A 144 13.90 16.20 -14.12
C LEU A 144 13.29 16.61 -15.48
N ARG A 145 12.67 15.66 -16.17
CA ARG A 145 12.03 15.82 -17.49
C ARG A 145 10.73 15.01 -17.54
N PRO A 146 9.83 15.21 -18.52
CA PRO A 146 8.57 14.48 -18.59
C PRO A 146 8.77 12.96 -18.48
N GLY A 147 8.05 12.32 -17.56
CA GLY A 147 8.17 10.89 -17.30
C GLY A 147 9.43 10.45 -16.52
N THR A 148 10.30 11.37 -16.10
CA THR A 148 11.53 11.07 -15.34
C THR A 148 11.55 11.82 -14.01
N VAL A 149 11.50 11.08 -12.91
CA VAL A 149 11.63 11.60 -11.53
C VAL A 149 12.79 10.88 -10.85
N LEU A 150 13.72 11.64 -10.30
CA LEU A 150 14.81 11.15 -9.45
C LEU A 150 14.34 11.15 -8.00
N TYR A 151 14.67 10.09 -7.25
CA TYR A 151 14.34 10.01 -5.83
C TYR A 151 15.64 10.04 -5.01
N LEU A 152 15.88 11.13 -4.27
CA LEU A 152 17.01 11.24 -3.34
C LEU A 152 16.68 10.53 -2.04
N HIS A 153 17.50 9.55 -1.64
CA HIS A 153 17.34 8.84 -0.38
C HIS A 153 18.45 9.21 0.62
N GLY A 154 18.13 9.26 1.91
CA GLY A 154 19.10 9.33 3.00
C GLY A 154 19.72 10.72 3.21
N VAL A 155 18.95 11.77 2.95
CA VAL A 155 19.39 13.15 3.21
C VAL A 155 19.43 13.39 4.73
N PRO A 156 20.59 13.75 5.30
CA PRO A 156 20.68 14.08 6.72
C PRO A 156 19.81 15.30 7.08
N ALA A 157 19.17 15.28 8.25
CA ALA A 157 18.33 16.38 8.72
C ALA A 157 19.12 17.69 8.94
N ASP A 158 20.44 17.57 9.11
CA ASP A 158 21.41 18.64 9.38
C ASP A 158 22.37 18.92 8.22
N LEU A 159 22.02 18.48 7.00
CA LEU A 159 22.86 18.67 5.80
C LEU A 159 23.26 20.14 5.62
N SER A 160 24.57 20.41 5.65
CA SER A 160 25.09 21.75 5.45
C SER A 160 25.14 22.13 3.96
N ALA A 161 25.18 23.44 3.67
CA ALA A 161 25.34 23.93 2.31
C ALA A 161 26.67 23.47 1.66
N ALA A 162 27.72 23.22 2.45
CA ALA A 162 29.00 22.73 1.95
C ALA A 162 28.90 21.26 1.50
N GLU A 163 28.23 20.42 2.27
CA GLU A 163 27.97 19.02 1.94
C GLU A 163 27.03 18.88 0.74
N ALA A 164 25.98 19.70 0.68
CA ALA A 164 25.09 19.77 -0.48
C ALA A 164 25.86 20.08 -1.78
N ARG A 165 26.80 21.04 -1.75
CA ARG A 165 27.68 21.34 -2.90
C ARG A 165 28.57 20.17 -3.28
N LYS A 166 29.05 19.40 -2.30
CA LYS A 166 29.87 18.20 -2.56
C LYS A 166 29.04 17.12 -3.27
N ILE A 167 27.80 16.90 -2.81
CA ILE A 167 26.84 15.98 -3.45
C ILE A 167 26.56 16.43 -4.88
N ALA A 168 26.27 17.72 -5.09
CA ALA A 168 26.02 18.27 -6.42
C ALA A 168 27.18 17.99 -7.40
N ARG A 169 28.43 18.21 -6.98
CA ARG A 169 29.61 17.91 -7.82
C ARG A 169 29.75 16.44 -8.19
N VAL A 170 29.37 15.52 -7.30
CA VAL A 170 29.38 14.09 -7.61
C VAL A 170 28.31 13.76 -8.65
N VAL A 171 27.11 14.32 -8.50
CA VAL A 171 26.02 14.15 -9.47
C VAL A 171 26.39 14.75 -10.83
N GLU A 172 27.03 15.93 -10.84
CA GLU A 172 27.57 16.56 -12.05
C GLU A 172 28.63 15.68 -12.72
N ALA A 173 29.54 15.08 -11.96
CA ALA A 173 30.57 14.19 -12.51
C ALA A 173 30.04 12.85 -13.05
N LEU A 174 28.85 12.43 -12.61
CA LEU A 174 28.17 11.23 -13.12
C LEU A 174 27.33 11.52 -14.37
N ALA A 175 27.04 12.78 -14.66
CA ALA A 175 26.34 13.15 -15.88
C ALA A 175 27.33 13.06 -17.05
N ASP A 176 27.08 12.14 -17.99
CA ASP A 176 27.77 12.14 -19.27
C ASP A 176 27.47 13.46 -19.99
N GLU A 177 28.50 14.14 -20.49
CA GLU A 177 28.31 15.23 -21.44
C GLU A 177 27.56 14.66 -22.64
N PRO A 178 26.43 15.26 -23.07
CA PRO A 178 25.79 14.84 -24.29
C PRO A 178 26.84 14.98 -25.41
N ALA A 179 27.18 13.85 -26.04
CA ALA A 179 27.95 13.85 -27.28
C ALA A 179 27.30 14.88 -28.21
N GLY A 180 28.09 15.89 -28.60
CA GLY A 180 27.63 16.96 -29.46
C GLY A 180 26.98 16.38 -30.72
N GLU A 181 25.78 16.86 -31.04
CA GLU A 181 25.26 16.80 -32.39
C GLU A 181 25.67 18.12 -33.07
N GLU A 182 26.68 18.02 -33.94
CA GLU A 182 26.97 18.99 -35.01
C GLU A 182 25.82 19.03 -36.03
#